data_AF-A0A166GQ72-F1
#
_entry.id   AF-A0A166GQ72-F1
#
_cell.length_a   1.000
_cell.length_b   1.000
_cell.length_c   1.000
_cell.angle_alpha   90.00
_cell.angle_beta   90.00
_cell.angle_gamma   90.00
#
_symmetry.space_group_name_H-M   'P 1'
#
loop_
_entity.id
_entity.type
_entity.pdbx_description
1 polymer ?
#
loop_
_entity_poly.entity_id
_entity_poly.type
_entity_poly.pdbx_seq_one_letter_code
_entity_poly.pdbx_strand_id
1 'polypeptide(L)'
;MIYEPTTGIFVSHSEVNLVHRSHTRPGPIQEYSKAAYTYLTGKPGGHDLSKRRLVLIGHSFGAVIIPFLTQMQPKIHFDSIILGDPVISPRGREKDLVGKFFMDGSISRKDIWTNREEAREYLDGNKTFKHWPSAMKRLFVVRITDFQLVQYDITRKPRITP
;
A
#
# COMPACT_ATOMS: atom_id res chain seq x y z
N MET A 1 -10.33 -36.17 12.73
CA MET A 1 -9.34 -35.20 13.23
C MET A 1 -8.66 -34.63 12.00
N ILE A 2 -9.22 -33.53 11.47
CA ILE A 2 -8.89 -33.00 10.15
C ILE A 2 -7.88 -31.88 10.35
N TYR A 3 -6.71 -32.04 9.75
CA TYR A 3 -5.63 -31.07 9.74
C TYR A 3 -5.78 -30.28 8.44
N GLU A 4 -6.22 -29.02 8.52
CA GLU A 4 -6.19 -28.10 7.38
C GLU A 4 -4.90 -27.26 7.42
N PRO A 5 -4.04 -27.31 6.39
CA PRO A 5 -2.93 -26.40 6.28
C PRO A 5 -3.38 -25.03 5.74
N THR A 6 -2.88 -24.01 6.41
CA THR A 6 -2.99 -22.57 6.16
C THR A 6 -2.77 -22.20 4.69
N THR A 7 -3.73 -21.47 4.14
CA THR A 7 -3.64 -20.80 2.84
C THR A 7 -2.65 -19.64 2.94
N GLY A 8 -1.41 -19.88 2.52
CA GLY A 8 -0.47 -18.81 2.21
C GLY A 8 -0.90 -18.12 0.92
N ILE A 9 -1.31 -16.86 0.99
CA ILE A 9 -1.57 -16.04 -0.21
C ILE A 9 -0.22 -15.50 -0.67
N PHE A 10 0.37 -16.15 -1.67
CA PHE A 10 1.43 -15.58 -2.49
C PHE A 10 0.79 -14.81 -3.65
N VAL A 11 0.94 -13.48 -3.68
CA VAL A 11 0.58 -12.67 -4.85
C VAL A 11 1.82 -12.56 -5.75
N SER A 12 1.96 -13.49 -6.68
CA SER A 12 2.92 -13.40 -7.79
C SER A 12 2.52 -12.26 -8.73
N HIS A 13 3.33 -11.19 -8.80
CA HIS A 13 3.16 -10.08 -9.73
C HIS A 13 3.73 -10.40 -11.11
N SER A 14 3.09 -11.33 -11.82
CA SER A 14 3.41 -11.60 -13.21
C SER A 14 2.14 -11.96 -13.97
N GLU A 15 1.51 -10.94 -14.55
CA GLU A 15 0.77 -10.95 -15.82
C GLU A 15 -0.24 -9.80 -15.86
N VAL A 16 0.21 -8.63 -16.35
CA VAL A 16 -0.68 -7.58 -16.83
C VAL A 16 -1.17 -7.99 -18.22
N ASN A 17 -2.08 -8.96 -18.25
CA ASN A 17 -2.84 -9.31 -19.44
C ASN A 17 -4.02 -8.34 -19.57
N LEU A 18 -3.88 -7.35 -20.44
CA LEU A 18 -4.97 -6.50 -20.96
C LEU A 18 -5.90 -7.36 -21.83
N VAL A 19 -6.66 -8.25 -21.19
CA VAL A 19 -7.72 -9.01 -21.84
C VAL A 19 -9.04 -8.65 -21.17
N HIS A 20 -9.95 -8.21 -22.03
CA HIS A 20 -11.35 -7.86 -21.79
C HIS A 20 -12.10 -9.04 -21.12
N ARG A 21 -11.90 -9.24 -19.81
CA ARG A 21 -12.70 -10.18 -19.01
C ARG A 21 -13.91 -9.44 -18.43
N SER A 22 -15.08 -10.02 -18.63
CA SER A 22 -16.34 -9.64 -18.00
C SER A 22 -16.15 -9.47 -16.49
N HIS A 23 -16.30 -8.24 -16.01
CA HIS A 23 -15.91 -7.81 -14.66
C HIS A 23 -16.95 -8.24 -13.61
N THR A 24 -16.59 -9.20 -12.76
CA THR A 24 -17.25 -9.40 -11.45
C THR A 24 -16.34 -9.12 -10.26
N ARG A 25 -15.04 -8.88 -10.47
CA ARG A 25 -14.12 -8.52 -9.38
C ARG A 25 -14.07 -7.00 -9.19
N PRO A 26 -14.19 -6.51 -7.94
CA PRO A 26 -13.94 -5.10 -7.64
C PRO A 26 -12.55 -4.68 -8.14
N GLY A 27 -12.41 -3.44 -8.61
CA GLY A 27 -11.10 -2.93 -9.02
C GLY A 27 -10.15 -2.80 -7.82
N PRO A 28 -8.83 -2.64 -8.07
CA PRO A 28 -7.82 -2.54 -7.01
C PRO A 28 -8.10 -1.43 -5.98
N ILE A 29 -8.71 -0.33 -6.41
CA ILE A 29 -9.08 0.81 -5.55
C ILE A 29 -10.17 0.39 -4.55
N GLN A 30 -11.19 -0.33 -5.00
CA GLN A 30 -12.28 -0.80 -4.14
C GLN A 30 -11.79 -1.84 -3.14
N GLU A 31 -10.90 -2.75 -3.57
CA GLU A 31 -10.28 -3.72 -2.67
C GLU A 31 -9.43 -3.03 -1.60
N TYR A 32 -8.62 -2.03 -1.98
CA TYR A 32 -7.83 -1.26 -1.01
C TYR A 32 -8.72 -0.45 -0.05
N SER A 33 -9.81 0.13 -0.55
CA SER A 33 -10.83 0.79 0.27
C SER A 33 -11.45 -0.16 1.28
N LYS A 34 -11.73 -1.41 0.86
CA LYS A 34 -12.29 -2.46 1.71
C LYS A 34 -11.29 -2.89 2.78
N ALA A 35 -10.02 -3.05 2.42
CA ALA A 35 -8.97 -3.38 3.38
C ALA A 35 -8.84 -2.30 4.46
N ALA A 36 -8.82 -1.02 4.07
CA ALA A 36 -8.79 0.10 5.01
C ALA A 36 -10.03 0.13 5.92
N TYR A 37 -11.21 -0.10 5.35
CA TYR A 37 -12.46 -0.21 6.12
C TYR A 37 -12.40 -1.37 7.13
N THR A 38 -12.00 -2.57 6.69
CA THR A 38 -11.85 -3.74 7.56
C THR A 38 -10.87 -3.47 8.70
N TYR A 39 -9.76 -2.77 8.44
CA TYR A 39 -8.82 -2.37 9.48
C TYR A 39 -9.48 -1.46 10.52
N LEU A 40 -10.21 -0.43 10.09
CA LEU A 40 -10.90 0.51 11.00
C LEU A 40 -11.97 -0.16 11.86
N THR A 41 -12.69 -1.15 11.31
CA THR A 41 -13.74 -1.89 12.03
C THR A 41 -13.23 -3.12 12.77
N GLY A 42 -12.03 -3.60 12.46
CA GLY A 42 -11.49 -4.89 12.92
C GLY A 42 -10.95 -4.88 14.35
N LYS A 43 -11.09 -3.77 15.08
CA LYS A 43 -10.59 -3.57 16.44
C LYS A 43 -9.09 -3.92 16.60
N PRO A 44 -8.19 -3.29 15.82
CA PRO A 44 -6.76 -3.60 15.88
C PRO A 44 -6.23 -3.39 17.30
N GLY A 45 -5.54 -4.39 17.85
CA GLY A 45 -5.06 -4.36 19.24
C GLY A 45 -6.17 -4.31 20.29
N GLY A 46 -7.40 -4.71 19.94
CA GLY A 46 -8.58 -4.64 20.81
C GLY A 46 -9.27 -3.26 20.83
N HIS A 47 -8.77 -2.27 20.09
CA HIS A 47 -9.31 -0.92 20.08
C HIS A 47 -10.30 -0.68 18.95
N ASP A 48 -11.55 -0.35 19.29
CA ASP A 48 -12.56 0.03 18.32
C ASP A 48 -12.32 1.46 17.80
N LEU A 49 -11.66 1.56 16.66
CA LEU A 49 -11.34 2.85 16.03
C LEU A 49 -12.59 3.55 15.50
N SER A 50 -13.64 2.80 15.13
CA SER A 50 -14.88 3.36 14.57
C SER A 50 -15.65 4.24 15.56
N LYS A 51 -15.37 4.10 16.87
CA LYS A 51 -15.96 4.90 17.96
C LYS A 51 -15.13 6.13 18.34
N ARG A 52 -14.02 6.38 17.65
CA ARG A 52 -13.15 7.54 17.90
C ARG A 52 -13.54 8.70 16.99
N ARG A 53 -13.03 9.88 17.33
CA ARG A 53 -13.06 11.03 16.43
C ARG A 53 -12.03 10.82 15.33
N LEU A 54 -12.49 10.48 14.14
CA LEU A 54 -11.64 10.12 13.01
C LEU A 54 -11.56 11.26 12.00
N VAL A 55 -10.36 11.52 11.51
CA VAL A 55 -10.10 12.41 10.37
C VAL A 55 -9.45 11.57 9.27
N LEU A 56 -10.05 11.56 8.08
CA LEU A 56 -9.46 10.88 6.92
C LEU A 56 -8.58 11.85 6.16
N ILE A 57 -7.33 11.43 5.91
CA ILE A 57 -6.38 12.19 5.10
C ILE A 57 -5.86 11.24 4.03
N GLY A 58 -6.08 11.60 2.77
CA GLY A 58 -5.58 10.85 1.64
C GLY A 58 -4.84 11.78 0.69
N HIS A 59 -3.75 11.29 0.10
CA HIS A 59 -3.03 11.97 -0.97
C HIS A 59 -2.99 11.09 -2.22
N SER A 60 -3.11 11.69 -3.42
CA SER A 60 -3.05 10.97 -4.69
C SER A 60 -4.01 9.76 -4.70
N PHE A 61 -3.52 8.54 -4.92
CA PHE A 61 -4.32 7.31 -4.85
C PHE A 61 -4.99 7.10 -3.48
N GLY A 62 -4.36 7.53 -2.38
CA GLY A 62 -4.95 7.47 -1.05
C GLY A 62 -6.16 8.40 -0.87
N ALA A 63 -6.25 9.48 -1.64
CA ALA A 63 -7.45 10.33 -1.66
C ALA A 63 -8.59 9.67 -2.45
N VAL A 64 -8.26 8.91 -3.50
CA VAL A 64 -9.23 8.25 -4.39
C VAL A 64 -10.01 7.13 -3.68
N ILE A 65 -9.43 6.49 -2.67
CA ILE A 65 -10.11 5.41 -1.94
C ILE A 65 -11.16 5.91 -0.95
N ILE A 66 -11.03 7.16 -0.48
CA ILE A 66 -11.85 7.71 0.60
C ILE A 66 -13.35 7.71 0.24
N PRO A 67 -13.79 8.16 -0.95
CA PRO A 67 -15.20 8.11 -1.32
C PRO A 67 -15.80 6.69 -1.31
N PHE A 68 -15.01 5.66 -1.62
CA PHE A 68 -15.49 4.27 -1.56
C PHE A 68 -15.61 3.80 -0.11
N LEU A 69 -14.62 4.14 0.72
CA LEU A 69 -14.62 3.81 2.15
C LEU A 69 -15.80 4.43 2.89
N THR A 70 -16.13 5.71 2.65
CA THR A 70 -17.26 6.40 3.31
C THR A 70 -18.63 5.86 2.89
N GLN A 71 -18.70 5.15 1.75
CA GLN A 71 -19.91 4.51 1.28
C GLN A 71 -20.19 3.14 1.92
N MET A 72 -19.21 2.52 2.58
CA MET A 72 -19.35 1.18 3.17
C MET A 72 -20.31 1.15 4.38
N GLN A 73 -20.69 -0.07 4.77
CA GLN A 73 -21.61 -0.35 5.88
C GLN A 73 -21.02 -1.37 6.85
N PRO A 74 -21.26 -1.24 8.18
CA PRO A 74 -21.88 -0.09 8.86
C PRO A 74 -21.15 1.26 8.68
N LYS A 75 -21.88 2.38 8.75
CA LYS A 75 -21.28 3.72 8.61
C LYS A 75 -20.30 4.01 9.75
N ILE A 76 -19.10 4.46 9.36
CA ILE A 76 -18.11 5.06 10.27
C ILE A 76 -18.29 6.58 10.21
N HIS A 77 -18.33 7.23 11.37
CA HIS A 77 -18.36 8.70 11.45
C HIS A 77 -16.95 9.28 11.26
N PHE A 78 -16.82 10.26 10.38
CA PHE A 78 -15.58 11.01 10.16
C PHE A 78 -15.85 12.49 10.41
N ASP A 79 -15.09 13.10 11.31
CA ASP A 79 -15.22 14.53 11.66
C ASP A 79 -14.79 15.42 10.49
N SER A 80 -13.81 14.99 9.71
CA SER A 80 -13.36 15.68 8.51
C SER A 80 -12.66 14.75 7.52
N ILE A 81 -12.64 15.19 6.26
CA ILE A 81 -12.01 14.50 5.14
C ILE A 81 -11.10 15.50 4.43
N ILE A 82 -9.83 15.15 4.26
CA ILE A 82 -8.82 15.96 3.56
C ILE A 82 -8.32 15.15 2.35
N LEU A 83 -8.56 15.69 1.16
CA LEU A 83 -8.17 15.09 -0.11
C LEU A 83 -7.03 15.92 -0.73
N GLY A 84 -5.81 15.41 -0.63
CA GLY A 84 -4.64 16.00 -1.29
C GLY A 84 -4.48 15.45 -2.70
N ASP A 85 -4.63 16.30 -3.72
CA ASP A 85 -4.38 15.97 -5.13
C ASP A 85 -4.95 14.61 -5.59
N PRO A 86 -6.27 14.37 -5.44
CA PRO A 86 -6.87 13.10 -5.83
C PRO A 86 -6.73 12.85 -7.33
N VAL A 87 -6.17 11.70 -7.70
CA VAL A 87 -5.98 11.31 -9.10
C VAL A 87 -7.28 10.72 -9.65
N ILE A 88 -8.22 11.57 -10.03
CA ILE A 88 -9.53 11.18 -10.56
C ILE A 88 -9.65 11.64 -12.01
N SER A 89 -10.03 10.73 -12.89
CA SER A 89 -10.33 11.01 -14.29
C SER A 89 -11.40 10.04 -14.79
N PRO A 90 -12.29 10.47 -15.70
CA PRO A 90 -13.13 9.57 -16.50
C PRO A 90 -12.28 8.49 -17.18
N ARG A 91 -12.90 7.34 -17.47
CA ARG A 91 -12.24 6.28 -18.25
C ARG A 91 -11.95 6.81 -19.65
N GLY A 92 -10.75 6.55 -20.15
CA GLY A 92 -10.31 7.00 -21.46
C GLY A 92 -8.83 6.74 -21.68
N ARG A 93 -8.41 6.79 -22.94
CA ARG A 93 -7.03 6.49 -23.37
C ARG A 93 -5.98 7.29 -22.60
N GLU A 94 -6.23 8.58 -22.37
CA GLU A 94 -5.30 9.46 -21.66
C GLU A 94 -5.08 9.01 -20.22
N LYS A 95 -6.17 8.66 -19.52
CA LYS A 95 -6.10 8.10 -18.18
C LYS A 95 -5.29 6.81 -18.16
N ASP A 96 -5.51 5.92 -19.14
CA ASP A 96 -4.81 4.64 -19.19
C ASP A 96 -3.31 4.83 -19.44
N LEU A 97 -2.93 5.79 -20.29
CA LEU A 97 -1.52 6.14 -20.54
C LEU A 97 -0.85 6.71 -19.28
N VAL A 98 -1.51 7.63 -18.59
CA VAL A 98 -1.00 8.20 -17.33
C VAL A 98 -0.92 7.12 -16.25
N GLY A 99 -1.92 6.26 -16.14
CA GLY A 99 -1.93 5.12 -15.22
C GLY A 99 -0.77 4.16 -15.49
N LYS A 100 -0.52 3.84 -16.77
CA LYS A 100 0.62 3.01 -17.18
C LYS A 100 1.95 3.67 -16.79
N PHE A 101 2.10 4.98 -17.05
CA PHE A 101 3.31 5.72 -16.67
C PHE A 101 3.60 5.63 -15.16
N PHE A 102 2.59 5.83 -14.31
CA PHE A 102 2.77 5.70 -12.87
C PHE A 102 3.05 4.26 -12.41
N MET A 103 2.44 3.27 -13.07
CA MET A 103 2.67 1.86 -12.79
C MET A 103 4.11 1.46 -13.15
N ASP A 104 4.57 1.77 -14.36
CA ASP A 104 5.94 1.50 -14.82
C ASP A 104 6.96 2.19 -13.90
N GLY A 105 6.68 3.44 -13.54
CA GLY A 105 7.50 4.22 -12.61
C GLY A 105 7.48 3.71 -11.17
N SER A 106 6.52 2.87 -10.79
CA SER A 106 6.45 2.23 -9.46
C SER A 106 7.17 0.88 -9.47
N ILE A 107 6.97 0.07 -10.50
CA ILE A 107 7.62 -1.24 -10.69
C ILE A 107 9.15 -1.09 -10.83
N SER A 108 9.61 -0.02 -11.48
CA SER A 108 11.05 0.24 -11.67
C SER A 108 11.77 0.77 -10.43
N ARG A 109 11.07 1.03 -9.32
CA ARG A 109 11.71 1.54 -8.09
C ARG A 109 12.43 0.41 -7.38
N LYS A 110 13.66 0.70 -6.95
CA LYS A 110 14.40 -0.16 -6.04
C LYS A 110 13.66 -0.19 -4.71
N ASP A 111 13.36 -1.39 -4.23
CA ASP A 111 12.59 -1.65 -3.03
C ASP A 111 13.35 -2.50 -2.00
N ILE A 112 14.61 -2.86 -2.28
CA ILE A 112 15.52 -3.62 -1.43
C ILE A 112 16.88 -2.93 -1.39
N TRP A 113 17.43 -2.76 -0.18
CA TRP A 113 18.79 -2.25 0.05
C TRP A 113 19.53 -3.16 1.04
N THR A 114 20.84 -3.23 0.90
CA THR A 114 21.73 -4.07 1.72
C THR A 114 21.86 -3.51 3.12
N ASN A 115 21.84 -2.19 3.25
CA ASN A 115 21.94 -1.47 4.51
C ASN A 115 21.28 -0.08 4.40
N ARG A 116 21.28 0.65 5.52
CA ARG A 116 20.65 1.97 5.62
C ARG A 116 21.40 3.04 4.82
N GLU A 117 22.71 2.92 4.69
CA GLU A 117 23.57 3.85 3.97
C GLU A 117 23.26 3.81 2.47
N GLU A 118 23.15 2.62 1.88
CA GLU A 118 22.75 2.42 0.48
C GLU A 118 21.34 2.98 0.20
N ALA A 119 20.40 2.81 1.15
CA ALA A 119 19.06 3.40 1.02
C ALA A 119 19.09 4.93 1.02
N ARG A 120 19.95 5.55 1.84
CA ARG A 120 20.12 7.02 1.84
C ARG A 120 20.70 7.51 0.52
N GLU A 121 21.78 6.89 0.05
CA GLU A 121 22.42 7.24 -1.22
C GLU A 121 21.43 7.14 -2.40
N TYR A 122 20.60 6.10 -2.41
CA TYR A 122 19.53 5.95 -3.39
C TYR A 122 18.54 7.12 -3.33
N LEU A 123 18.05 7.50 -2.16
CA LEU A 123 17.08 8.59 -2.01
C LEU A 123 17.67 9.96 -2.37
N ASP A 124 18.95 10.18 -2.12
CA ASP A 124 19.64 11.43 -2.45
C ASP A 124 19.94 11.55 -3.94
N GLY A 125 20.28 10.44 -4.60
CA GLY A 125 20.53 10.40 -6.05
C GLY A 125 19.26 10.34 -6.91
N ASN A 126 18.15 9.80 -6.39
CA ASN A 126 16.93 9.62 -7.17
C ASN A 126 16.18 10.94 -7.39
N LYS A 127 15.90 11.28 -8.65
CA LYS A 127 15.20 12.53 -9.04
C LYS A 127 13.84 12.73 -8.35
N THR A 128 13.14 11.65 -8.02
CA THR A 128 11.83 11.66 -7.34
C THR A 128 11.97 12.07 -5.88
N PHE A 129 13.02 11.58 -5.21
CA PHE A 129 13.17 11.70 -3.76
C PHE A 129 14.18 12.77 -3.34
N LYS A 130 15.03 13.25 -4.26
CA LYS A 130 16.11 14.19 -3.92
C LYS A 130 15.62 15.47 -3.23
N HIS A 131 14.42 15.94 -3.55
CA HIS A 131 13.81 17.14 -2.98
C HIS A 131 13.08 16.90 -1.65
N TRP A 132 12.95 15.64 -1.20
CA TRP A 132 12.32 15.36 0.07
C TRP A 132 13.16 15.97 1.21
N PRO A 133 12.51 16.53 2.25
CA PRO A 133 13.22 16.99 3.43
C PRO A 133 14.08 15.88 4.04
N SER A 134 15.29 16.21 4.51
CA SER A 134 16.22 15.23 5.06
C SER A 134 15.64 14.44 6.23
N ALA A 135 14.75 15.05 7.02
CA ALA A 135 14.00 14.36 8.08
C ALA A 135 13.09 13.25 7.53
N MET A 136 12.41 13.49 6.40
CA MET A 136 11.53 12.51 5.75
C MET A 136 12.34 11.35 5.19
N LYS A 137 13.46 11.63 4.50
CA LYS A 137 14.38 10.59 4.00
C LYS A 137 14.91 9.72 5.15
N ARG A 138 15.30 10.34 6.27
CA ARG A 138 15.77 9.62 7.47
C ARG A 138 14.69 8.67 8.01
N LEU A 139 13.46 9.16 8.18
CA LEU A 139 12.34 8.36 8.67
C LEU A 139 12.05 7.19 7.72
N PHE A 140 12.05 7.44 6.41
CA PHE A 140 11.83 6.40 5.40
C PHE A 140 12.87 5.29 5.52
N VAL A 141 14.17 5.64 5.56
CA VAL A 141 15.26 4.67 5.67
C VAL A 141 15.15 3.82 6.93
N VAL A 142 14.88 4.44 8.08
CA VAL A 142 14.71 3.69 9.34
C VAL A 142 13.57 2.69 9.21
N ARG A 143 12.38 3.13 8.77
CA ARG A 143 11.20 2.27 8.72
C ARG A 143 11.30 1.15 7.70
N ILE A 144 11.85 1.43 6.51
CA ILE A 144 11.89 0.44 5.43
C ILE A 144 12.96 -0.62 5.68
N THR A 145 14.12 -0.23 6.22
CA THR A 145 15.18 -1.19 6.54
C THR A 145 14.82 -2.05 7.74
N ASP A 146 14.15 -1.51 8.76
CA ASP A 146 13.66 -2.32 9.89
C ASP A 146 12.67 -3.39 9.41
N PHE A 147 11.78 -3.03 8.48
CA PHE A 147 10.84 -3.98 7.89
C PHE A 147 11.55 -5.06 7.06
N GLN A 148 12.53 -4.67 6.23
CA GLN A 148 13.31 -5.62 5.41
C GLN A 148 14.14 -6.57 6.27
N LEU A 149 14.76 -6.08 7.34
CA LEU A 149 15.56 -6.91 8.26
C LEU A 149 14.67 -7.93 8.99
N VAL A 150 13.46 -7.54 9.38
CA VAL A 150 12.48 -8.47 9.97
C VAL A 150 12.07 -9.55 8.95
N GLN A 151 11.78 -9.18 7.69
CA GLN A 151 11.45 -10.18 6.67
C GLN A 151 12.63 -11.11 6.32
N TYR A 152 13.85 -10.58 6.31
CA TYR A 152 15.05 -11.36 6.05
C TYR A 152 15.33 -12.39 7.16
N ASP A 153 14.99 -12.07 8.42
CA ASP A 153 15.14 -13.00 9.53
C ASP A 153 14.09 -14.13 9.51
N ILE A 154 12.84 -13.82 9.17
CA ILE A 154 11.74 -14.81 9.08
C ILE A 154 11.97 -15.81 7.93
N THR A 155 12.71 -15.43 6.89
CA THR A 155 12.99 -16.28 5.72
C THR A 155 14.24 -17.16 5.88
N ARG A 156 15.05 -16.97 6.92
CA ARG A 156 16.13 -17.91 7.25
C ARG A 156 15.54 -19.15 7.94
N LYS A 157 15.57 -20.30 7.26
CA LYS A 157 15.40 -21.60 7.93
C LYS A 157 16.38 -21.70 9.10
N PRO A 158 15.98 -22.20 10.28
CA PRO A 158 16.90 -22.41 11.38
C PRO A 158 18.02 -23.33 10.89
N ARG A 159 19.28 -22.93 11.12
CA ARG A 159 20.40 -23.86 10.99
C ARG A 159 20.18 -24.94 12.04
N ILE A 160 19.75 -26.11 11.58
CA ILE A 160 19.88 -27.32 12.36
C ILE A 160 21.38 -27.60 12.36
N THR A 161 22.09 -27.13 13.39
CA THR A 161 23.44 -27.60 13.67
C THR A 161 23.35 -29.06 14.11
N PRO A 162 24.22 -29.94 13.58
CA PRO A 162 24.23 -31.36 13.91
C PRO A 162 24.59 -31.64 15.38
#